data_AF-A0A7R6JXA6-F1
#
_entry.id   AF-A0A7R6JXA6-F1
#
_cell.length_a   1.000
_cell.length_b   1.000
_cell.length_c   1.000
_cell.angle_alpha   90.00
_cell.angle_beta   90.00
_cell.angle_gamma   90.00
#
_symmetry.space_group_name_H-M   'P 1'
#
loop_
_entity.id
_entity.type
_entity.pdbx_description
1 polymer ?
#
loop_
_entity_poly.entity_id
_entity_poly.type
_entity_poly.pdbx_seq_one_letter_code
_entity_poly.pdbx_strand_id
1 'polypeptide(L)'
;MTTGQSEYTPNRPRIEGFLRDRGADRIPHPGGTLLEHLLRVARLLAEWGADPVVQVAGLCHAAYGTDGFDQALLELTERGALAELIGDRAESLVYLYASCGRATVYPRLGRDRSPVFRDRFTGREYTPADPELRAVLELTAANEIDVLTHNEDLAARHGTALYRLLARSRGLLSAGAWAACTRELGRYAPDPAPGIRITGLDHLVLTVADIERTVGFYQRVLGMRPVTFGDGRRALAFGTSKINLHQAGRELLPRAARPTPGSADLCLVTDTPQAQVLEQLAAYGVAVEEGPVPRTGALGPFTSTYLRDPDGNLIEISTYPAPPGVAG
;
A
#
# COMPACT_ATOMS: atom_id res chain seq x y z
N MET A 1 -26.91 -35.32 3.26
CA MET A 1 -25.67 -35.79 3.91
C MET A 1 -24.63 -34.68 3.74
N THR A 2 -24.60 -33.75 4.69
CA THR A 2 -23.65 -32.63 4.74
C THR A 2 -22.49 -33.11 5.59
N THR A 3 -21.39 -33.52 4.96
CA THR A 3 -20.13 -33.83 5.65
C THR A 3 -19.59 -32.53 6.23
N GLY A 4 -19.62 -32.41 7.56
CA GLY A 4 -18.98 -31.33 8.29
C GLY A 4 -17.49 -31.32 7.98
N GLN A 5 -17.02 -30.26 7.34
CA GLN A 5 -15.60 -29.92 7.36
C GLN A 5 -15.29 -29.49 8.80
N SER A 6 -14.64 -30.38 9.54
CA SER A 6 -14.01 -30.03 10.81
C SER A 6 -13.10 -28.83 10.57
N GLU A 7 -13.33 -27.71 11.26
CA GLU A 7 -12.39 -26.59 11.32
C GLU A 7 -11.11 -27.09 11.99
N TYR A 8 -10.22 -27.67 11.20
CA TYR A 8 -8.90 -28.08 11.65
C TYR A 8 -8.16 -26.83 12.11
N THR A 9 -8.06 -26.65 13.43
CA THR A 9 -7.23 -25.61 14.03
C THR A 9 -5.80 -26.13 14.10
N PRO A 10 -4.85 -25.55 13.36
CA PRO A 10 -3.47 -26.04 13.31
C PRO A 10 -2.82 -25.98 14.69
N ASN A 11 -2.31 -27.12 15.17
CA ASN A 11 -1.59 -27.18 16.45
C ASN A 11 -0.14 -26.75 16.24
N ARG A 12 0.12 -25.44 16.38
CA ARG A 12 1.44 -24.84 16.14
C ARG A 12 2.60 -25.52 16.91
N PRO A 13 2.50 -25.81 18.23
CA PRO A 13 3.53 -26.57 18.93
C PRO A 13 3.84 -27.94 18.32
N ARG A 14 2.82 -28.65 17.82
CA ARG A 14 3.00 -29.96 17.15
C ARG A 14 3.74 -29.81 15.82
N ILE A 15 3.41 -28.77 15.04
CA ILE A 15 4.08 -28.47 13.76
C ILE A 15 5.55 -28.13 14.00
N GLU A 16 5.84 -27.27 14.98
CA GLU A 16 7.21 -26.90 15.34
C GLU A 16 8.02 -28.11 15.83
N GLY A 17 7.42 -28.99 16.65
CA GLY A 17 8.03 -30.25 17.07
C GLY A 17 8.42 -31.12 15.89
N PHE A 18 7.48 -31.31 14.94
CA PHE A 18 7.75 -32.06 13.72
C PHE A 18 8.90 -31.45 12.90
N LEU A 19 8.95 -30.13 12.73
CA LEU A 19 10.03 -29.47 12.00
C LEU A 19 11.40 -29.62 12.70
N ARG A 20 11.45 -29.58 14.04
CA ARG A 20 12.66 -29.89 14.83
C ARG A 20 13.11 -31.34 14.64
N ASP A 21 12.17 -32.28 14.64
CA ASP A 21 12.48 -33.70 14.43
C ASP A 21 13.07 -33.93 13.03
N ARG A 22 12.64 -33.14 12.02
CA ARG A 22 13.24 -33.11 10.67
C ARG A 22 14.53 -32.29 10.58
N GLY A 23 14.99 -31.70 11.68
CA GLY A 23 16.28 -31.00 11.77
C GLY A 23 16.27 -29.54 11.30
N ALA A 24 15.11 -28.90 11.15
CA ALA A 24 15.03 -27.50 10.73
C ALA A 24 15.76 -26.54 11.70
N ASP A 25 15.88 -26.91 12.97
CA ASP A 25 16.60 -26.18 14.02
C ASP A 25 18.13 -26.30 13.92
N ARG A 26 18.64 -27.17 13.04
CA ARG A 26 20.08 -27.38 12.84
C ARG A 26 20.59 -26.87 11.50
N ILE A 27 19.69 -26.49 10.59
CA ILE A 27 20.04 -26.02 9.25
C ILE A 27 20.34 -24.52 9.32
N PRO A 28 21.58 -24.08 9.02
CA PRO A 28 21.89 -22.65 8.98
C PRO A 28 21.07 -21.93 7.90
N HIS A 29 20.52 -20.77 8.25
CA HIS A 29 19.72 -19.96 7.35
C HIS A 29 19.88 -18.46 7.72
N PRO A 30 19.61 -17.50 6.82
CA PRO A 30 19.61 -16.08 7.16
C PRO A 30 18.83 -15.79 8.46
N GLY A 31 19.49 -15.11 9.40
CA GLY A 31 18.92 -14.79 10.70
C GLY A 31 18.86 -15.96 11.69
N GLY A 32 19.65 -17.02 11.50
CA GLY A 32 19.81 -18.13 12.46
C GLY A 32 19.67 -19.51 11.82
N THR A 33 18.60 -20.20 12.17
CA THR A 33 18.25 -21.53 11.68
C THR A 33 17.05 -21.49 10.73
N LEU A 34 16.86 -22.54 9.93
CA LEU A 34 15.68 -22.67 9.07
C LEU A 34 14.38 -22.62 9.89
N LEU A 35 14.35 -23.25 11.07
CA LEU A 35 13.18 -23.18 11.96
C LEU A 35 12.87 -21.75 12.40
N GLU A 36 13.88 -20.97 12.79
CA GLU A 36 13.68 -19.57 13.20
C GLU A 36 13.15 -18.72 12.04
N HIS A 37 13.66 -18.93 10.83
CA HIS A 37 13.14 -18.31 9.62
C HIS A 37 11.68 -18.67 9.35
N LEU A 38 11.32 -19.95 9.37
CA LEU A 38 9.94 -20.41 9.16
C LEU A 38 8.97 -19.78 10.17
N LEU A 39 9.41 -19.64 11.43
CA LEU A 39 8.64 -18.97 12.48
C LEU A 39 8.44 -17.47 12.22
N ARG A 40 9.46 -16.78 11.70
CA ARG A 40 9.37 -15.36 11.33
C ARG A 40 8.48 -15.14 10.10
N VAL A 41 8.59 -15.99 9.08
CA VAL A 41 7.71 -15.95 7.90
C VAL A 41 6.24 -16.13 8.29
N ALA A 42 5.92 -17.15 9.11
CA ALA A 42 4.56 -17.36 9.60
C ALA A 42 4.05 -16.16 10.43
N ARG A 43 4.93 -15.51 11.20
CA ARG A 43 4.60 -14.30 11.97
C ARG A 43 4.28 -13.11 11.06
N LEU A 44 5.11 -12.85 10.04
CA LEU A 44 4.87 -11.78 9.07
C LEU A 44 3.51 -11.94 8.40
N LEU A 45 3.18 -13.15 7.94
CA LEU A 45 1.88 -13.44 7.32
C LEU A 45 0.71 -13.18 8.29
N ALA A 46 0.87 -13.53 9.57
CA ALA A 46 -0.14 -13.26 10.59
C ALA A 46 -0.30 -11.75 10.85
N GLU A 47 0.81 -10.99 10.93
CA GLU A 47 0.80 -9.53 11.07
C GLU A 47 0.11 -8.83 9.89
N TRP A 48 0.18 -9.42 8.69
CA TRP A 48 -0.49 -8.90 7.50
C TRP A 48 -1.97 -9.26 7.43
N GLY A 49 -2.46 -10.08 8.37
CA GLY A 49 -3.83 -10.59 8.37
C GLY A 49 -4.10 -11.64 7.30
N ALA A 50 -3.09 -12.41 6.88
CA ALA A 50 -3.25 -13.48 5.91
C ALA A 50 -4.18 -14.60 6.43
N ASP A 51 -4.82 -15.33 5.51
CA ASP A 51 -5.65 -16.50 5.85
C ASP A 51 -4.85 -17.51 6.71
N PRO A 52 -5.45 -18.12 7.75
CA PRO A 52 -4.76 -19.08 8.62
C PRO A 52 -4.08 -20.23 7.85
N VAL A 53 -4.66 -20.68 6.74
CA VAL A 53 -4.05 -21.70 5.87
C VAL A 53 -2.74 -21.21 5.26
N VAL A 54 -2.67 -19.94 4.86
CA VAL A 54 -1.45 -19.31 4.31
C VAL A 54 -0.40 -19.14 5.41
N GLN A 55 -0.79 -18.78 6.63
CA GLN A 55 0.14 -18.67 7.76
C GLN A 55 0.81 -20.01 8.08
N VAL A 56 0.02 -21.10 8.11
CA VAL A 56 0.52 -22.46 8.33
C VAL A 56 1.37 -22.94 7.16
N ALA A 57 0.95 -22.65 5.92
CA ALA A 57 1.76 -22.93 4.75
C ALA A 57 3.12 -22.19 4.86
N GLY A 58 3.14 -20.95 5.35
CA GLY A 58 4.36 -20.18 5.62
C GLY A 58 5.28 -20.84 6.63
N LEU A 59 4.73 -21.44 7.68
CA LEU A 59 5.51 -22.20 8.68
C LEU A 59 6.16 -23.46 8.09
N CYS A 60 5.61 -24.02 7.02
CA CYS A 60 6.07 -25.27 6.41
C CYS A 60 6.57 -25.10 4.97
N HIS A 61 6.72 -23.88 4.46
CA HIS A 61 6.84 -23.63 3.01
C HIS A 61 8.12 -24.23 2.39
N ALA A 62 9.15 -24.47 3.20
CA ALA A 62 10.41 -25.09 2.79
C ALA A 62 10.44 -26.62 2.97
N ALA A 63 9.32 -27.26 3.34
CA ALA A 63 9.23 -28.69 3.62
C ALA A 63 9.82 -29.55 2.49
N TYR A 64 9.53 -29.21 1.23
CA TYR A 64 10.00 -29.93 0.04
C TYR A 64 11.17 -29.23 -0.67
N GLY A 65 11.85 -28.31 0.01
CA GLY A 65 12.78 -27.38 -0.60
C GLY A 65 12.07 -26.35 -1.50
N THR A 66 12.81 -25.36 -1.98
CA THR A 66 12.30 -24.31 -2.87
C THR A 66 13.28 -24.07 -4.01
N ASP A 67 12.81 -23.46 -5.09
CA ASP A 67 13.70 -23.03 -6.18
C ASP A 67 14.62 -21.89 -5.66
N GLY A 68 15.89 -22.23 -5.37
CA GLY A 68 16.85 -21.37 -4.68
C GLY A 68 17.28 -21.88 -3.29
N PHE A 69 16.65 -22.93 -2.77
CA PHE A 69 17.06 -23.63 -1.54
C PHE A 69 16.68 -25.12 -1.64
N ASP A 70 17.63 -25.95 -2.07
CA ASP A 70 17.37 -27.35 -2.42
C ASP A 70 17.22 -28.29 -1.21
N GLN A 71 17.55 -27.85 0.00
CA GLN A 71 17.49 -28.71 1.18
C GLN A 71 16.04 -28.94 1.62
N ALA A 72 15.53 -30.14 1.34
CA ALA A 72 14.20 -30.58 1.75
C ALA A 72 14.21 -31.19 3.17
N LEU A 73 13.14 -30.96 3.92
CA LEU A 73 12.86 -31.59 5.22
C LEU A 73 12.02 -32.87 5.08
N LEU A 74 11.32 -32.99 3.95
CA LEU A 74 10.45 -34.10 3.58
C LEU A 74 10.66 -34.47 2.12
N GLU A 75 10.58 -35.76 1.84
CA GLU A 75 10.45 -36.26 0.47
C GLU A 75 9.03 -36.04 -0.07
N LEU A 76 8.88 -35.94 -1.39
CA LEU A 76 7.55 -35.78 -2.02
C LEU A 76 6.62 -36.98 -1.80
N THR A 77 7.16 -38.14 -1.41
CA THR A 77 6.36 -39.31 -1.00
C THR A 77 5.72 -39.13 0.38
N GLU A 78 6.20 -38.18 1.19
CA GLU A 78 5.72 -37.92 2.55
C GLU A 78 4.63 -36.83 2.61
N ARG A 79 4.10 -36.39 1.47
CA ARG A 79 3.07 -35.34 1.41
C ARG A 79 1.84 -35.63 2.26
N GLY A 80 1.40 -36.89 2.31
CA GLY A 80 0.28 -37.30 3.15
C GLY A 80 0.54 -37.06 4.64
N ALA A 81 1.76 -37.32 5.12
CA ALA A 81 2.12 -37.08 6.51
C ALA A 81 2.11 -35.58 6.86
N LEU A 82 2.54 -34.73 5.94
CA LEU A 82 2.42 -33.28 6.13
C LEU A 82 0.94 -32.84 6.11
N ALA A 83 0.14 -33.35 5.17
CA ALA A 83 -1.29 -33.03 5.07
C ALA A 83 -2.07 -33.40 6.35
N GLU A 84 -1.79 -34.55 6.98
CA GLU A 84 -2.39 -34.91 8.26
C GLU A 84 -2.00 -33.94 9.40
N LEU A 85 -0.82 -33.33 9.31
CA LEU A 85 -0.28 -32.42 10.30
C LEU A 85 -0.72 -30.96 10.12
N ILE A 86 -0.98 -30.50 8.90
CA ILE A 86 -1.30 -29.09 8.62
C ILE A 86 -2.62 -28.85 7.89
N GLY A 87 -3.29 -29.93 7.48
CA GLY A 87 -4.48 -29.92 6.65
C GLY A 87 -4.17 -29.90 5.15
N ASP A 88 -5.03 -30.56 4.36
CA ASP A 88 -4.84 -30.75 2.92
C ASP A 88 -4.65 -29.45 2.15
N ARG A 89 -5.39 -28.40 2.53
CA ARG A 89 -5.31 -27.08 1.88
C ARG A 89 -3.97 -26.41 2.13
N ALA A 90 -3.45 -26.48 3.35
CA ALA A 90 -2.15 -25.88 3.68
C ALA A 90 -1.02 -26.66 3.01
N GLU A 91 -1.07 -27.99 3.04
CA GLU A 91 -0.12 -28.83 2.33
C GLU A 91 -0.12 -28.58 0.82
N SER A 92 -1.30 -28.44 0.20
CA SER A 92 -1.41 -28.12 -1.22
C SER A 92 -0.74 -26.78 -1.56
N LEU A 93 -0.84 -25.77 -0.68
CA LEU A 93 -0.13 -24.50 -0.85
C LEU A 93 1.38 -24.63 -0.64
N VAL A 94 1.83 -25.44 0.32
CA VAL A 94 3.26 -25.75 0.51
C VAL A 94 3.82 -26.41 -0.75
N TYR A 95 3.13 -27.41 -1.30
CA TYR A 95 3.51 -28.06 -2.55
C TYR A 95 3.52 -27.08 -3.72
N LEU A 96 2.46 -26.25 -3.86
CA LEU A 96 2.38 -25.26 -4.92
C LEU A 96 3.56 -24.29 -4.86
N TYR A 97 3.88 -23.77 -3.67
CA TYR A 97 5.01 -22.88 -3.47
C TYR A 97 6.34 -23.58 -3.79
N ALA A 98 6.56 -24.78 -3.25
CA ALA A 98 7.77 -25.57 -3.44
C ALA A 98 7.99 -25.98 -4.90
N SER A 99 6.91 -26.27 -5.64
CA SER A 99 6.95 -26.66 -7.05
C SER A 99 7.09 -25.48 -8.01
N CYS A 100 7.02 -24.23 -7.53
CA CYS A 100 7.16 -23.03 -8.35
C CYS A 100 8.54 -22.95 -8.99
N GLY A 101 8.63 -23.19 -10.32
CA GLY A 101 9.83 -22.88 -11.08
C GLY A 101 9.96 -21.37 -11.29
N ARG A 102 10.59 -20.67 -10.35
CA ARG A 102 10.61 -19.20 -10.23
C ARG A 102 11.16 -18.54 -11.49
N ALA A 103 12.20 -19.09 -12.11
CA ALA A 103 12.76 -18.58 -13.37
C ALA A 103 11.73 -18.53 -14.52
N THR A 104 10.75 -19.44 -14.51
CA THR A 104 9.69 -19.51 -15.52
C THR A 104 8.45 -18.71 -15.10
N VAL A 105 8.09 -18.76 -13.81
CA VAL A 105 6.83 -18.18 -13.30
C VAL A 105 6.95 -16.69 -12.97
N TYR A 106 8.01 -16.25 -12.29
CA TYR A 106 8.12 -14.87 -11.78
C TYR A 106 8.08 -13.78 -12.87
N PRO A 107 8.66 -13.97 -14.07
CA PRO A 107 8.55 -12.99 -15.15
C PRO A 107 7.10 -12.71 -15.59
N ARG A 108 6.19 -13.66 -15.41
CA ARG A 108 4.77 -13.60 -15.84
C ARG A 108 3.85 -13.01 -14.78
N LEU A 109 4.19 -13.18 -13.50
CA LEU A 109 3.40 -12.64 -12.39
C LEU A 109 3.21 -11.12 -12.51
N GLY A 110 1.95 -10.68 -12.39
CA GLY A 110 1.53 -9.28 -12.49
C GLY A 110 1.54 -8.68 -13.91
N ARG A 111 1.95 -9.43 -14.94
CA ARG A 111 1.81 -9.03 -16.36
C ARG A 111 0.63 -9.71 -17.00
N ASP A 112 0.53 -11.02 -16.81
CA ASP A 112 -0.49 -11.84 -17.41
C ASP A 112 -1.68 -11.94 -16.45
N ARG A 113 -2.91 -11.85 -16.97
CA ARG A 113 -4.12 -12.10 -16.17
C ARG A 113 -4.18 -13.53 -15.65
N SER A 114 -3.52 -14.46 -16.34
CA SER A 114 -3.54 -15.90 -16.07
C SER A 114 -2.15 -16.48 -16.36
N PRO A 115 -1.19 -16.30 -15.44
CA PRO A 115 0.19 -16.71 -15.67
C PRO A 115 0.30 -18.24 -15.72
N VAL A 116 0.96 -18.75 -16.75
CA VAL A 116 1.30 -20.18 -16.84
C VAL A 116 2.31 -20.51 -15.74
N PHE A 117 1.88 -21.38 -14.83
CA PHE A 117 2.66 -21.93 -13.74
C PHE A 117 3.27 -23.26 -14.15
N ARG A 118 4.60 -23.36 -14.03
CA ARG A 118 5.35 -24.57 -14.33
C ARG A 118 5.78 -25.24 -13.03
N ASP A 119 5.25 -26.43 -12.80
CA ASP A 119 5.65 -27.31 -11.71
C ASP A 119 7.04 -27.88 -12.02
N ARG A 120 8.04 -27.56 -11.19
CA ARG A 120 9.43 -28.00 -11.37
C ARG A 120 9.64 -29.47 -11.03
N PHE A 121 8.76 -30.09 -10.24
CA PHE A 121 8.85 -31.51 -9.87
C PHE A 121 8.30 -32.41 -10.97
N THR A 122 7.20 -32.00 -11.61
CA THR A 122 6.50 -32.82 -12.63
C THR A 122 6.72 -32.34 -14.06
N GLY A 123 7.17 -31.11 -14.24
CA GLY A 123 7.25 -30.44 -15.55
C GLY A 123 5.91 -29.99 -16.10
N ARG A 124 4.80 -30.23 -15.40
CA ARG A 124 3.45 -29.87 -15.85
C ARG A 124 3.25 -28.35 -15.83
N GLU A 125 2.58 -27.85 -16.84
CA GLU A 125 2.12 -26.46 -16.91
C GLU A 125 0.62 -26.36 -16.69
N TYR A 126 0.18 -25.38 -15.90
CA TYR A 126 -1.22 -25.07 -15.63
C TYR A 126 -1.38 -23.61 -15.18
N THR A 127 -2.61 -23.15 -15.04
CA THR A 127 -2.92 -21.80 -14.53
C THR A 127 -3.58 -21.93 -13.15
N PRO A 128 -2.91 -21.52 -12.05
CA PRO A 128 -3.50 -21.53 -10.73
C PRO A 128 -4.66 -20.54 -10.63
N ALA A 129 -5.60 -20.80 -9.73
CA ALA A 129 -6.69 -19.87 -9.46
C ALA A 129 -6.19 -18.61 -8.73
N ASP A 130 -6.92 -17.50 -8.85
CA ASP A 130 -6.57 -16.23 -8.21
C ASP A 130 -6.23 -16.35 -6.70
N PRO A 131 -6.99 -17.10 -5.86
CA PRO A 131 -6.65 -17.27 -4.45
C PRO A 131 -5.29 -17.96 -4.24
N GLU A 132 -4.93 -18.91 -5.09
CA GLU A 132 -3.65 -19.63 -5.03
C GLU A 132 -2.49 -18.71 -5.42
N LEU A 133 -2.66 -17.90 -6.48
CA LEU A 133 -1.67 -16.90 -6.90
C LEU A 133 -1.43 -15.85 -5.82
N ARG A 134 -2.50 -15.38 -5.15
CA ARG A 134 -2.39 -14.46 -4.01
C ARG A 134 -1.61 -15.10 -2.87
N ALA A 135 -1.94 -16.33 -2.48
CA ALA A 135 -1.24 -17.05 -1.42
C ALA A 135 0.25 -17.26 -1.73
N VAL A 136 0.59 -17.65 -2.96
CA VAL A 136 1.99 -17.81 -3.40
C VAL A 136 2.75 -16.49 -3.36
N LEU A 137 2.12 -15.38 -3.75
CA LEU A 137 2.74 -14.05 -3.72
C LEU A 137 2.92 -13.51 -2.30
N GLU A 138 1.94 -13.72 -1.42
CA GLU A 138 2.05 -13.43 0.01
C GLU A 138 3.21 -14.21 0.64
N LEU A 139 3.27 -15.53 0.39
CA LEU A 139 4.36 -16.39 0.84
C LEU A 139 5.72 -15.95 0.27
N THR A 140 5.77 -15.61 -1.02
CA THR A 140 6.98 -15.09 -1.66
C THR A 140 7.42 -13.80 -0.99
N ALA A 141 6.52 -12.86 -0.74
CA ALA A 141 6.86 -11.60 -0.08
C ALA A 141 7.40 -11.85 1.33
N ALA A 142 6.73 -12.68 2.15
CA ALA A 142 7.15 -12.95 3.52
C ALA A 142 8.49 -13.69 3.59
N ASN A 143 8.65 -14.73 2.78
CA ASN A 143 9.89 -15.50 2.67
C ASN A 143 11.08 -14.60 2.30
N GLU A 144 10.95 -13.86 1.19
CA GLU A 144 12.06 -13.10 0.65
C GLU A 144 12.35 -11.86 1.50
N ILE A 145 11.35 -11.19 2.07
CA ILE A 145 11.58 -10.07 3.01
C ILE A 145 12.36 -10.55 4.23
N ASP A 146 12.01 -11.69 4.82
CA ASP A 146 12.75 -12.23 5.96
C ASP A 146 14.22 -12.55 5.60
N VAL A 147 14.43 -13.23 4.47
CA VAL A 147 15.78 -13.56 3.99
C VAL A 147 16.62 -12.30 3.76
N LEU A 148 16.07 -11.30 3.04
CA LEU A 148 16.81 -10.09 2.69
C LEU A 148 17.05 -9.15 3.87
N THR A 149 16.18 -9.15 4.89
CA THR A 149 16.41 -8.35 6.11
C THR A 149 17.53 -8.92 6.99
N HIS A 150 17.83 -10.21 6.86
CA HIS A 150 18.86 -10.90 7.65
C HIS A 150 20.11 -11.27 6.84
N ASN A 151 20.20 -10.88 5.57
CA ASN A 151 21.37 -11.12 4.72
C ASN A 151 21.58 -9.97 3.73
N GLU A 152 22.48 -9.04 4.07
CA GLU A 152 22.75 -7.84 3.27
C GLU A 152 23.29 -8.15 1.87
N ASP A 153 24.09 -9.20 1.72
CA ASP A 153 24.68 -9.59 0.44
C ASP A 153 23.60 -10.12 -0.53
N LEU A 154 22.69 -10.97 -0.04
CA LEU A 154 21.50 -11.36 -0.81
C LEU A 154 20.60 -10.16 -1.10
N ALA A 155 20.46 -9.25 -0.13
CA ALA A 155 19.62 -8.07 -0.29
C ALA A 155 20.14 -7.14 -1.39
N ALA A 156 21.46 -6.94 -1.46
CA ALA A 156 22.11 -6.18 -2.52
C ALA A 156 21.94 -6.84 -3.89
N ARG A 157 22.03 -8.18 -3.97
CA ARG A 157 21.91 -8.94 -5.24
C ARG A 157 20.48 -9.03 -5.76
N HIS A 158 19.49 -9.20 -4.86
CA HIS A 158 18.13 -9.60 -5.25
C HIS A 158 17.07 -8.55 -4.92
N GLY A 159 17.34 -7.57 -4.06
CA GLY A 159 16.36 -6.59 -3.57
C GLY A 159 15.63 -5.84 -4.66
N THR A 160 16.33 -5.35 -5.69
CA THR A 160 15.71 -4.63 -6.81
C THR A 160 14.81 -5.53 -7.67
N ALA A 161 15.23 -6.78 -7.92
CA ALA A 161 14.45 -7.73 -8.69
C ALA A 161 13.17 -8.12 -7.93
N LEU A 162 13.28 -8.37 -6.63
CA LEU A 162 12.17 -8.68 -5.74
C LEU A 162 11.17 -7.51 -5.65
N TYR A 163 11.65 -6.29 -5.40
CA TYR A 163 10.78 -5.11 -5.36
C TYR A 163 9.99 -4.95 -6.67
N ARG A 164 10.66 -5.08 -7.83
CA ARG A 164 10.01 -4.99 -9.14
C ARG A 164 8.96 -6.08 -9.37
N LEU A 165 9.20 -7.29 -8.88
CA LEU A 165 8.21 -8.38 -8.92
C LEU A 165 6.98 -8.00 -8.10
N LEU A 166 7.17 -7.66 -6.83
CA LEU A 166 6.08 -7.38 -5.90
C LEU A 166 5.29 -6.11 -6.28
N ALA A 167 5.97 -5.06 -6.75
CA ALA A 167 5.35 -3.83 -7.24
C ALA A 167 4.47 -4.08 -8.47
N ARG A 168 4.95 -4.90 -9.41
CA ARG A 168 4.17 -5.28 -10.60
C ARG A 168 2.98 -6.16 -10.23
N SER A 169 3.13 -6.99 -9.21
CA SER A 169 2.08 -7.87 -8.68
C SER A 169 1.24 -7.22 -7.58
N ARG A 170 1.27 -5.89 -7.42
CA ARG A 170 0.59 -5.15 -6.35
C ARG A 170 -0.89 -5.50 -6.20
N GLY A 171 -1.60 -5.70 -7.31
CA GLY A 171 -3.03 -6.05 -7.30
C GLY A 171 -3.36 -7.41 -6.69
N LEU A 172 -2.35 -8.26 -6.48
CA LEU A 172 -2.47 -9.59 -5.88
C LEU A 172 -1.96 -9.65 -4.44
N LEU A 173 -1.40 -8.56 -3.91
CA LEU A 173 -0.91 -8.46 -2.55
C LEU A 173 -1.95 -7.76 -1.65
N SER A 174 -2.06 -8.24 -0.42
CA SER A 174 -2.78 -7.56 0.66
C SER A 174 -2.15 -6.19 0.98
N ALA A 175 -2.91 -5.34 1.67
CA ALA A 175 -2.40 -4.06 2.15
C ALA A 175 -1.23 -4.25 3.13
N GLY A 176 -1.31 -5.26 4.01
CA GLY A 176 -0.27 -5.59 4.99
C GLY A 176 1.04 -6.01 4.31
N ALA A 177 0.96 -6.95 3.36
CA ALA A 177 2.13 -7.37 2.59
C ALA A 177 2.76 -6.22 1.81
N TRP A 178 1.96 -5.39 1.14
CA TRP A 178 2.49 -4.26 0.38
C TRP A 178 3.14 -3.19 1.27
N ALA A 179 2.57 -2.93 2.45
CA ALA A 179 3.17 -2.03 3.42
C ALA A 179 4.55 -2.54 3.89
N ALA A 180 4.67 -3.84 4.17
CA ALA A 180 5.96 -4.47 4.49
C ALA A 180 6.94 -4.41 3.32
N CYS A 181 6.50 -4.69 2.08
CA CYS A 181 7.33 -4.55 0.88
C CYS A 181 7.89 -3.12 0.76
N THR A 182 7.04 -2.11 0.95
CA THR A 182 7.45 -0.70 0.83
C THR A 182 8.44 -0.31 1.92
N ARG A 183 8.23 -0.79 3.16
CA ARG A 183 9.11 -0.49 4.30
C ARG A 183 10.48 -1.16 4.16
N GLU A 184 10.51 -2.45 3.88
CA GLU A 184 11.75 -3.24 3.90
C GLU A 184 12.51 -3.18 2.56
N LEU A 185 11.78 -3.09 1.44
CA LEU A 185 12.36 -3.12 0.09
C LEU A 185 12.29 -1.77 -0.62
N GLY A 186 11.72 -0.73 0.00
CA GLY A 186 11.57 0.60 -0.62
C GLY A 186 12.88 1.23 -1.05
N ARG A 187 13.99 0.93 -0.36
CA ARG A 187 15.35 1.32 -0.77
C ARG A 187 15.80 0.73 -2.11
N TYR A 188 15.16 -0.34 -2.55
CA TYR A 188 15.40 -1.00 -3.84
C TYR A 188 14.36 -0.64 -4.89
N ALA A 189 13.40 0.23 -4.55
CA ALA A 189 12.56 0.83 -5.56
C ALA A 189 13.49 1.43 -6.62
N PRO A 190 13.24 1.18 -7.92
CA PRO A 190 13.98 1.90 -8.93
C PRO A 190 13.82 3.38 -8.61
N ASP A 191 14.91 4.15 -8.70
CA ASP A 191 14.77 5.59 -8.79
C ASP A 191 13.66 5.86 -9.82
N PRO A 192 12.65 6.70 -9.48
CA PRO A 192 11.63 7.05 -10.45
C PRO A 192 12.37 7.40 -11.74
N ALA A 193 12.04 6.71 -12.83
CA ALA A 193 12.77 6.75 -14.10
C ALA A 193 13.26 8.18 -14.39
N PRO A 194 14.49 8.40 -14.91
CA PRO A 194 15.11 9.72 -15.00
C PRO A 194 14.11 10.73 -15.57
N GLY A 195 13.58 11.54 -14.66
CA GLY A 195 12.30 12.21 -14.81
C GLY A 195 12.08 13.10 -13.60
N ILE A 196 11.34 14.17 -13.82
CA ILE A 196 11.15 15.19 -12.80
C ILE A 196 10.26 14.61 -11.69
N ARG A 197 10.81 14.45 -10.48
CA ARG A 197 10.04 14.10 -9.28
C ARG A 197 9.35 15.35 -8.74
N ILE A 198 8.03 15.40 -8.80
CA ILE A 198 7.22 16.43 -8.13
C ILE A 198 7.03 16.03 -6.66
N THR A 199 7.41 16.91 -5.75
CA THR A 199 7.35 16.65 -4.29
C THR A 199 6.11 17.24 -3.63
N GLY A 200 5.38 18.11 -4.31
CA GLY A 200 4.18 18.76 -3.81
C GLY A 200 3.72 19.92 -4.70
N LEU A 201 2.66 20.58 -4.27
CA LEU A 201 2.15 21.81 -4.88
C LEU A 201 2.56 23.01 -4.01
N ASP A 202 3.50 23.83 -4.50
CA ASP A 202 3.94 25.03 -3.79
C ASP A 202 2.85 26.12 -3.81
N HIS A 203 2.37 26.45 -5.01
CA HIS A 203 1.30 27.42 -5.20
C HIS A 203 0.52 27.17 -6.49
N LEU A 204 -0.64 27.82 -6.58
CA LEU A 204 -1.43 27.96 -7.80
C LEU A 204 -1.79 29.44 -8.02
N VAL A 205 -2.32 29.77 -9.20
CA VAL A 205 -2.79 31.11 -9.54
C VAL A 205 -4.30 31.06 -9.75
N LEU A 206 -5.05 31.90 -9.02
CA LEU A 206 -6.44 32.19 -9.35
C LEU A 206 -6.50 33.49 -10.15
N THR A 207 -7.22 33.45 -11.29
CA THR A 207 -7.66 34.68 -11.96
C THR A 207 -9.00 35.07 -11.37
N VAL A 208 -9.11 36.29 -10.86
CA VAL A 208 -10.29 36.76 -10.10
C VAL A 208 -10.78 38.09 -10.63
N ALA A 209 -12.08 38.37 -10.51
CA ALA A 209 -12.64 39.62 -10.99
C ALA A 209 -12.16 40.83 -10.16
N ASP A 210 -12.02 40.66 -8.84
CA ASP A 210 -11.58 41.70 -7.90
C ASP A 210 -10.69 41.10 -6.80
N ILE A 211 -9.43 41.54 -6.76
CA ILE A 211 -8.42 41.01 -5.83
C ILE A 211 -8.79 41.28 -4.38
N GLU A 212 -9.25 42.47 -4.03
CA GLU A 212 -9.51 42.81 -2.63
C GLU A 212 -10.77 42.12 -2.10
N ARG A 213 -11.77 41.92 -2.96
CA ARG A 213 -12.95 41.09 -2.67
C ARG A 213 -12.55 39.64 -2.38
N THR A 214 -11.70 39.06 -3.23
CA THR A 214 -11.17 37.70 -3.01
C THR A 214 -10.34 37.64 -1.73
N VAL A 215 -9.43 38.60 -1.51
CA VAL A 215 -8.60 38.65 -0.30
C VAL A 215 -9.47 38.71 0.95
N GLY A 216 -10.45 39.61 0.99
CA GLY A 216 -11.36 39.76 2.12
C GLY A 216 -12.16 38.49 2.39
N PHE A 217 -12.58 37.77 1.35
CA PHE A 217 -13.26 36.49 1.49
C PHE A 217 -12.34 35.43 2.13
N TYR A 218 -11.20 35.13 1.51
CA TYR A 218 -10.32 34.04 1.97
C TYR A 218 -9.67 34.33 3.33
N GLN A 219 -9.37 35.60 3.62
CA GLN A 219 -8.87 35.99 4.93
C GLN A 219 -9.92 35.79 6.03
N ARG A 220 -11.16 36.21 5.78
CA ARG A 220 -12.24 36.13 6.77
C ARG A 220 -12.76 34.70 6.95
N VAL A 221 -13.00 34.00 5.85
CA VAL A 221 -13.71 32.71 5.84
C VAL A 221 -12.75 31.54 6.10
N LEU A 222 -11.54 31.58 5.54
CA LEU A 222 -10.57 30.47 5.62
C LEU A 222 -9.32 30.82 6.43
N GLY A 223 -9.28 31.99 7.07
CA GLY A 223 -8.15 32.42 7.90
C GLY A 223 -6.83 32.59 7.15
N MET A 224 -6.86 32.65 5.81
CA MET A 224 -5.64 32.76 5.02
C MET A 224 -4.98 34.13 5.21
N ARG A 225 -3.65 34.17 5.23
CA ARG A 225 -2.91 35.42 5.44
C ARG A 225 -2.66 36.13 4.10
N PRO A 226 -3.15 37.37 3.89
CA PRO A 226 -2.80 38.14 2.70
C PRO A 226 -1.30 38.48 2.70
N VAL A 227 -0.67 38.36 1.56
CA VAL A 227 0.74 38.70 1.35
C VAL A 227 0.85 39.57 0.11
N THR A 228 1.66 40.62 0.22
CA THR A 228 2.10 41.43 -0.92
C THR A 228 3.59 41.18 -1.15
N PHE A 229 4.00 40.93 -2.40
CA PHE A 229 5.38 40.62 -2.74
C PHE A 229 5.75 41.09 -4.15
N GLY A 230 7.05 41.28 -4.40
CA GLY A 230 7.55 41.83 -5.66
C GLY A 230 6.91 43.20 -5.96
N ASP A 231 6.60 43.44 -7.23
CA ASP A 231 5.97 44.67 -7.73
C ASP A 231 4.47 44.74 -7.40
N GLY A 232 4.11 44.63 -6.11
CA GLY A 232 2.72 44.75 -5.64
C GLY A 232 1.84 43.52 -5.91
N ARG A 233 2.42 42.36 -6.20
CA ARG A 233 1.65 41.12 -6.43
C ARG A 233 0.99 40.65 -5.15
N ARG A 234 -0.24 40.13 -5.26
CA ARG A 234 -1.04 39.68 -4.11
C ARG A 234 -1.16 38.16 -4.08
N ALA A 235 -1.11 37.61 -2.87
CA ALA A 235 -1.32 36.21 -2.59
C ALA A 235 -2.02 35.98 -1.25
N LEU A 236 -2.53 34.76 -1.06
CA LEU A 236 -3.13 34.25 0.17
C LEU A 236 -2.32 33.04 0.64
N ALA A 237 -1.62 33.17 1.78
CA ALA A 237 -0.77 32.12 2.34
C ALA A 237 -1.53 31.27 3.37
N PHE A 238 -1.28 29.96 3.36
CA PHE A 238 -1.82 28.97 4.31
C PHE A 238 -0.87 27.78 4.43
N GLY A 239 -0.63 27.30 5.65
CA GLY A 239 0.37 26.26 5.89
C GLY A 239 1.73 26.63 5.28
N THR A 240 2.24 25.77 4.41
CA THR A 240 3.48 25.98 3.64
C THR A 240 3.24 26.36 2.17
N SER A 241 1.99 26.64 1.78
CA SER A 241 1.58 26.95 0.40
C SER A 241 0.96 28.34 0.28
N LYS A 242 0.70 28.77 -0.96
CA LYS A 242 -0.06 30.00 -1.23
C LYS A 242 -0.92 29.92 -2.50
N ILE A 243 -1.91 30.80 -2.59
CA ILE A 243 -2.64 31.11 -3.82
C ILE A 243 -2.24 32.50 -4.28
N ASN A 244 -1.62 32.62 -5.46
CA ASN A 244 -1.37 33.91 -6.09
C ASN A 244 -2.64 34.41 -6.79
N LEU A 245 -2.88 35.71 -6.77
CA LEU A 245 -4.07 36.32 -7.36
C LEU A 245 -3.68 37.19 -8.56
N HIS A 246 -4.31 36.91 -9.69
CA HIS A 246 -4.27 37.77 -10.88
C HIS A 246 -5.65 38.38 -11.09
N GLN A 247 -5.70 39.69 -11.35
CA GLN A 247 -6.96 40.34 -11.71
C GLN A 247 -7.29 40.04 -13.17
N ALA A 248 -8.53 39.65 -13.46
CA ALA A 248 -9.03 39.39 -14.80
C ALA A 248 -8.82 40.62 -15.71
N GLY A 249 -8.28 40.38 -16.91
CA GLY A 249 -7.89 41.43 -17.85
C GLY A 249 -6.58 42.16 -17.53
N ARG A 250 -5.91 41.82 -16.41
CA ARG A 250 -4.61 42.38 -15.98
C ARG A 250 -3.65 41.28 -15.52
N GLU A 251 -3.76 40.09 -16.10
CA GLU A 251 -2.98 38.94 -15.66
C GLU A 251 -1.51 39.04 -16.09
N LEU A 252 -0.61 38.72 -15.18
CA LEU A 252 0.82 38.68 -15.47
C LEU A 252 1.18 37.45 -16.30
N LEU A 253 2.18 37.57 -17.16
CA LEU A 253 2.72 36.46 -17.96
C LEU A 253 3.93 35.81 -17.26
N PRO A 254 4.16 34.49 -17.44
CA PRO A 254 3.26 33.54 -18.10
C PRO A 254 2.02 33.20 -17.24
N ARG A 255 0.94 32.77 -17.91
CA ARG A 255 -0.33 32.38 -17.27
C ARG A 255 -0.97 31.21 -17.99
N ALA A 256 -2.03 30.64 -17.41
CA ALA A 256 -2.86 29.65 -18.08
C ALA A 256 -3.33 30.14 -19.46
N ALA A 257 -3.48 29.24 -20.43
CA ALA A 257 -3.90 29.61 -21.78
C ALA A 257 -5.28 30.31 -21.82
N ARG A 258 -6.16 29.97 -20.88
CA ARG A 258 -7.51 30.55 -20.72
C ARG A 258 -7.75 30.95 -19.26
N PRO A 259 -7.18 32.08 -18.80
CA PRO A 259 -7.37 32.54 -17.42
C PRO A 259 -8.85 32.92 -17.24
N THR A 260 -9.54 32.24 -16.34
CA THR A 260 -11.00 32.32 -16.23
C THR A 260 -11.40 32.40 -14.75
N PRO A 261 -12.03 33.50 -14.28
CA PRO A 261 -12.64 33.53 -12.96
C PRO A 261 -13.69 32.44 -12.79
N GLY A 262 -13.74 31.83 -11.60
CA GLY A 262 -14.71 30.78 -11.28
C GLY A 262 -14.40 29.40 -11.86
N SER A 263 -13.24 29.20 -12.51
CA SER A 263 -12.89 27.93 -13.14
C SER A 263 -12.17 26.93 -12.24
N ALA A 264 -11.88 27.29 -10.98
CA ALA A 264 -11.17 26.42 -10.06
C ALA A 264 -12.13 25.54 -9.26
N ASP A 265 -11.66 24.33 -8.98
CA ASP A 265 -12.27 23.36 -8.06
C ASP A 265 -11.15 22.87 -7.14
N LEU A 266 -11.21 23.27 -5.87
CA LEU A 266 -10.10 23.15 -4.92
C LEU A 266 -10.54 22.44 -3.64
N CYS A 267 -9.87 21.34 -3.33
CA CYS A 267 -9.97 20.67 -2.02
C CYS A 267 -8.84 21.12 -1.09
N LEU A 268 -9.20 21.70 0.05
CA LEU A 268 -8.31 22.20 1.08
C LEU A 268 -8.53 21.42 2.38
N VAL A 269 -7.43 20.95 2.98
CA VAL A 269 -7.49 20.15 4.21
C VAL A 269 -7.32 21.06 5.43
N THR A 270 -8.15 20.84 6.44
CA THR A 270 -8.07 21.50 7.75
C THR A 270 -8.04 20.47 8.88
N ASP A 271 -7.43 20.84 10.01
CA ASP A 271 -7.51 20.13 11.28
C ASP A 271 -8.77 20.49 12.09
N THR A 272 -9.48 21.54 11.65
CA THR A 272 -10.74 21.96 12.25
C THR A 272 -11.82 20.89 12.04
N PRO A 273 -12.51 20.42 13.09
CA PRO A 273 -13.61 19.48 12.94
C PRO A 273 -14.72 20.04 12.04
N GLN A 274 -15.29 19.20 11.17
CA GLN A 274 -16.30 19.63 10.19
C GLN A 274 -17.53 20.30 10.81
N ALA A 275 -17.91 19.92 12.04
CA ALA A 275 -18.97 20.61 12.77
C ALA A 275 -18.65 22.09 13.04
N GLN A 276 -17.41 22.38 13.46
CA GLN A 276 -16.94 23.75 13.68
C GLN A 276 -16.80 24.53 12.37
N VAL A 277 -16.39 23.86 11.28
CA VAL A 277 -16.37 24.47 9.94
C VAL A 277 -17.76 24.97 9.56
N LEU A 278 -18.81 24.15 9.73
CA LEU A 278 -20.19 24.54 9.41
C LEU A 278 -20.68 25.71 10.28
N GLU A 279 -20.39 25.69 11.58
CA GLU A 279 -20.72 26.78 12.50
C GLU A 279 -20.06 28.12 12.07
N GLN A 280 -18.78 28.08 11.72
CA GLN A 280 -18.05 29.27 11.26
C GLN A 280 -18.58 29.78 9.92
N LEU A 281 -18.84 28.90 8.95
CA LEU A 281 -19.43 29.30 7.66
C LEU A 281 -20.78 29.99 7.86
N ALA A 282 -21.64 29.45 8.73
CA ALA A 282 -22.91 30.07 9.08
C ALA A 282 -22.72 31.45 9.73
N ALA A 283 -21.78 31.58 10.68
CA ALA A 283 -21.45 32.85 11.32
C ALA A 283 -20.93 33.91 10.34
N TYR A 284 -20.22 33.50 9.29
CA TYR A 284 -19.74 34.39 8.22
C TYR A 284 -20.78 34.67 7.13
N GLY A 285 -21.97 34.07 7.22
CA GLY A 285 -23.03 34.20 6.22
C GLY A 285 -22.68 33.55 4.88
N VAL A 286 -21.88 32.48 4.89
CA VAL A 286 -21.47 31.74 3.70
C VAL A 286 -22.40 30.55 3.51
N ALA A 287 -23.00 30.44 2.32
CA ALA A 287 -23.86 29.32 1.99
C ALA A 287 -23.03 28.04 1.77
N VAL A 288 -23.47 26.94 2.38
CA VAL A 288 -22.95 25.60 2.13
C VAL A 288 -23.71 25.02 0.93
N GLU A 289 -22.99 24.54 -0.08
CA GLU A 289 -23.55 23.91 -1.26
C GLU A 289 -23.85 22.42 -1.01
N GLU A 290 -22.94 21.72 -0.31
CA GLU A 290 -23.11 20.33 0.13
C GLU A 290 -22.19 20.06 1.33
N GLY A 291 -22.61 19.24 2.31
CA GLY A 291 -21.75 18.84 3.42
C GLY A 291 -22.43 18.88 4.78
N PRO A 292 -21.88 18.18 5.80
CA PRO A 292 -20.65 17.39 5.73
C PRO A 292 -20.92 16.01 5.11
N VAL A 293 -20.11 15.59 4.15
CA VAL A 293 -20.31 14.32 3.41
C VAL A 293 -19.01 13.52 3.26
N PRO A 294 -19.06 12.18 3.26
CA PRO A 294 -17.87 11.36 3.06
C PRO A 294 -17.34 11.49 1.62
N ARG A 295 -16.03 11.58 1.50
CA ARG A 295 -15.28 11.68 0.24
C ARG A 295 -13.97 10.91 0.32
N THR A 296 -13.26 10.81 -0.80
CA THR A 296 -11.95 10.14 -0.88
C THR A 296 -10.88 11.17 -1.20
N GLY A 297 -10.02 11.45 -0.22
CA GLY A 297 -8.86 12.31 -0.36
C GLY A 297 -7.63 11.55 -0.84
N ALA A 298 -6.55 12.30 -1.12
CA ALA A 298 -5.29 11.73 -1.59
C ALA A 298 -4.63 10.74 -0.60
N LEU A 299 -4.88 10.87 0.71
CA LEU A 299 -4.33 10.00 1.75
C LEU A 299 -5.34 8.96 2.29
N GLY A 300 -6.55 8.91 1.73
CA GLY A 300 -7.61 8.01 2.18
C GLY A 300 -8.96 8.72 2.38
N PRO A 301 -9.94 8.05 3.02
CA PRO A 301 -11.25 8.62 3.28
C PRO A 301 -11.20 9.86 4.20
N PHE A 302 -12.01 10.87 3.90
CA PHE A 302 -12.19 12.07 4.72
C PHE A 302 -13.64 12.60 4.62
N THR A 303 -13.96 13.62 5.41
CA THR A 303 -15.28 14.29 5.38
C THR A 303 -15.14 15.71 4.86
N SER A 304 -16.04 16.13 3.98
CA SER A 304 -15.95 17.39 3.24
C SER A 304 -17.20 18.25 3.31
N THR A 305 -17.00 19.56 3.24
CA THR A 305 -18.02 20.61 3.07
C THR A 305 -17.68 21.49 1.88
N TYR A 306 -18.64 21.76 1.00
CA TYR A 306 -18.49 22.51 -0.25
C TYR A 306 -19.13 23.90 -0.16
N LEU A 307 -18.48 24.90 -0.75
CA LEU A 307 -18.95 26.28 -0.84
C LEU A 307 -18.44 26.97 -2.11
N ARG A 308 -18.97 28.16 -2.41
CA ARG A 308 -18.50 29.03 -3.49
C ARG A 308 -17.70 30.21 -2.95
N ASP A 309 -16.62 30.54 -3.65
CA ASP A 309 -15.92 31.81 -3.45
C ASP A 309 -16.62 32.96 -4.22
N PRO A 310 -16.14 34.21 -4.13
CA PRO A 310 -16.77 35.37 -4.79
C PRO A 310 -16.82 35.31 -6.33
N ASP A 311 -15.98 34.48 -6.95
CA ASP A 311 -15.91 34.31 -8.41
C ASP A 311 -16.60 33.01 -8.86
N GLY A 312 -17.12 32.21 -7.92
CA GLY A 312 -17.85 30.97 -8.19
C GLY A 312 -16.97 29.71 -8.24
N ASN A 313 -15.69 29.81 -7.85
CA ASN A 313 -14.84 28.64 -7.70
C ASN A 313 -15.46 27.68 -6.67
N LEU A 314 -15.41 26.39 -6.95
CA LEU A 314 -15.85 25.37 -5.99
C LEU A 314 -14.74 25.15 -4.97
N ILE A 315 -15.03 25.37 -3.69
CA ILE A 315 -14.09 25.16 -2.61
C ILE A 315 -14.61 24.05 -1.72
N GLU A 316 -13.81 23.00 -1.55
CA GLU A 316 -14.06 21.88 -0.67
C GLU A 316 -13.14 22.01 0.56
N ILE A 317 -13.71 22.01 1.76
CA ILE A 317 -13.00 22.03 3.03
C ILE A 317 -13.12 20.64 3.65
N SER A 318 -12.00 19.93 3.80
CA SER A 318 -11.99 18.52 4.22
C SER A 318 -11.19 18.28 5.49
N THR A 319 -11.62 17.31 6.30
CA THR A 319 -10.93 16.89 7.52
C THR A 319 -10.71 15.38 7.48
N TYR A 320 -9.45 14.94 7.60
CA TYR A 320 -9.14 13.52 7.81
C TYR A 320 -9.56 13.08 9.21
N PRO A 321 -9.99 11.81 9.40
CA PRO A 321 -10.23 11.29 10.73
C PRO A 321 -8.95 11.39 11.58
N ALA A 322 -9.12 11.74 12.85
CA ALA A 322 -8.00 11.71 13.78
C ALA A 322 -7.37 10.30 13.79
N PRO A 323 -6.04 10.18 13.82
CA PRO A 323 -5.41 8.88 13.99
C PRO A 323 -5.93 8.25 15.29
N PRO A 324 -6.20 6.94 15.33
CA PRO A 324 -6.66 6.27 16.55
C PRO A 324 -5.64 6.57 17.65
N GLY A 325 -6.10 7.23 18.72
CA GLY A 325 -5.25 7.67 19.81
C GLY A 325 -4.51 6.48 20.41
N VAL A 326 -3.20 6.64 20.61
CA VAL A 326 -2.46 5.80 21.55
C VAL A 326 -3.05 6.13 22.93
N ALA A 327 -3.90 5.24 23.42
CA ALA A 327 -4.36 5.31 24.81
C ALA A 327 -3.12 5.28 25.71
N GLY A 328 -2.91 6.36 26.46
CA GLY A 328 -1.95 6.40 27.57
C GLY A 328 -2.48 5.68 28.80
#